data_AF-A0A6H4GD57-F1
#
_entry.id   AF-A0A6H4GD57-F1
#
_cell.length_a   1.000
_cell.length_b   1.000
_cell.length_c   1.000
_cell.angle_alpha   90.00
_cell.angle_beta   90.00
_cell.angle_gamma   90.00
#
_symmetry.space_group_name_H-M   'P 1'
#
loop_
_entity.id
_entity.type
_entity.pdbx_description
1 polymer ?
#
loop_
_entity_poly.entity_id
_entity_poly.type
_entity_poly.pdbx_seq_one_letter_code
_entity_poly.pdbx_strand_id
1 'polypeptide(L)'
;MFTNDQFKSLLIKTLERKSSSNYYEGGNEIVSKMKISEVTLDETDDFTYYKGYKKGWNTLCTYLKIRVPFDDLDFFESHKDLITQTASSIYDKQGDNVLVDTILVPLPENYEVINFSQLKISDVVSQAIEDAESFMSNGEYQRAFDRVHTAFHGYLIEILKKYEITVPRDENLSKLYSRIQQLIEKKFNLLNLLI
;
A
#
# COMPACT_ATOMS: atom_id res chain seq x y z
N MET A 1 -7.70 -27.93 15.96
CA MET A 1 -6.91 -26.71 15.74
C MET A 1 -7.70 -25.74 14.90
N PHE A 2 -7.61 -24.45 15.22
CA PHE A 2 -8.14 -23.40 14.37
C PHE A 2 -7.37 -23.32 13.05
N THR A 3 -8.06 -23.03 11.96
CA THR A 3 -7.38 -22.47 10.78
C THR A 3 -7.09 -20.98 11.02
N ASN A 4 -6.10 -20.44 10.29
CA ASN A 4 -5.76 -19.02 10.37
C ASN A 4 -6.99 -18.12 10.13
N ASP A 5 -7.81 -18.43 9.12
CA ASP A 5 -9.02 -17.64 8.81
C ASP A 5 -10.11 -17.74 9.89
N GLN A 6 -10.30 -18.94 10.46
CA GLN A 6 -11.24 -19.14 11.57
C GLN A 6 -10.81 -18.35 12.79
N PHE A 7 -9.52 -18.41 13.13
CA PHE A 7 -8.96 -17.69 14.27
C PHE A 7 -9.04 -16.18 14.07
N LYS A 8 -8.61 -15.67 12.90
CA LYS A 8 -8.71 -14.25 12.53
C LYS A 8 -10.14 -13.75 12.68
N SER A 9 -11.11 -14.47 12.13
CA SER A 9 -12.52 -14.10 12.17
C SER A 9 -13.06 -14.02 13.62
N LEU A 10 -12.67 -14.98 14.46
CA LEU A 10 -13.10 -15.01 15.86
C LEU A 10 -12.41 -13.94 16.71
N LEU A 11 -11.12 -13.67 16.45
CA LEU A 11 -10.36 -12.58 17.07
C LEU A 11 -11.00 -11.22 16.77
N ILE A 12 -11.31 -10.94 15.50
CA ILE A 12 -11.98 -9.71 15.08
C ILE A 12 -13.32 -9.54 15.81
N LYS A 13 -14.19 -10.57 15.81
CA LYS A 13 -15.49 -10.51 16.49
C LYS A 13 -15.37 -10.30 18.00
N THR A 14 -14.36 -10.90 18.62
CA THR A 14 -14.12 -10.75 20.06
C THR A 14 -13.61 -9.36 20.40
N LEU A 15 -12.72 -8.80 19.57
CA LEU A 15 -12.28 -7.40 19.69
C LEU A 15 -13.46 -6.45 19.48
N GLU A 16 -14.29 -6.64 18.44
CA GLU A 16 -15.52 -5.85 18.20
C GLU A 16 -16.45 -5.85 19.42
N ARG A 17 -16.66 -7.02 20.04
CA ARG A 17 -17.49 -7.14 21.25
C ARG A 17 -16.89 -6.40 22.44
N LYS A 18 -15.57 -6.49 22.65
CA LYS A 18 -14.88 -5.80 23.74
C LYS A 18 -14.90 -4.28 23.55
N SER A 19 -14.70 -3.81 22.33
CA SER A 19 -14.79 -2.39 21.93
C SER A 19 -16.19 -1.81 22.17
N SER A 20 -17.24 -2.61 22.01
CA SER A 20 -18.62 -2.18 22.27
C SER A 20 -18.98 -2.10 23.76
N SER A 21 -18.21 -2.77 24.63
CA SER A 21 -18.49 -2.89 26.06
C SER A 21 -17.71 -1.93 26.96
N ASN A 22 -16.66 -1.28 26.47
CA ASN A 22 -15.80 -0.36 27.22
C ASN A 22 -15.49 0.91 26.42
N TYR A 23 -15.29 2.03 27.11
CA TYR A 23 -14.79 3.34 26.62
C TYR A 23 -13.32 3.28 26.12
N TYR A 24 -12.95 2.29 25.31
CA TYR A 24 -11.63 2.28 24.64
C TYR A 24 -11.72 3.08 23.33
N GLU A 25 -11.29 4.33 23.37
CA GLU A 25 -10.89 5.06 22.15
C GLU A 25 -9.88 4.18 21.39
N GLY A 26 -10.18 3.85 20.13
CA GLY A 26 -9.32 3.01 19.29
C GLY A 26 -9.84 1.58 19.04
N GLY A 27 -10.81 1.08 19.80
CA GLY A 27 -11.31 -0.29 19.63
C GLY A 27 -11.92 -0.59 18.25
N ASN A 28 -12.57 0.39 17.62
CA ASN A 28 -13.07 0.28 16.24
C ASN A 28 -11.95 0.37 15.20
N GLU A 29 -10.87 1.08 15.52
CA GLU A 29 -9.71 1.27 14.65
C GLU A 29 -8.82 0.04 14.61
N ILE A 30 -8.63 -0.66 15.74
CA ILE A 30 -7.96 -1.97 15.76
C ILE A 30 -8.72 -2.95 14.87
N VAL A 31 -10.04 -2.96 14.94
CA VAL A 31 -10.89 -3.86 14.13
C VAL A 31 -10.75 -3.56 12.64
N SER A 32 -10.79 -2.29 12.22
CA SER A 32 -10.68 -1.92 10.81
C SER A 32 -9.29 -2.27 10.25
N LYS A 33 -8.22 -1.95 10.97
CA LYS A 33 -6.84 -2.27 10.57
C LYS A 33 -6.57 -3.78 10.59
N MET A 34 -7.14 -4.53 11.55
CA MET A 34 -7.02 -6.00 11.62
C MET A 34 -7.67 -6.70 10.42
N LYS A 35 -8.74 -6.12 9.82
CA LYS A 35 -9.41 -6.72 8.65
C LYS A 35 -8.48 -6.80 7.44
N ILE A 36 -7.69 -5.77 7.20
CA ILE A 36 -6.71 -5.70 6.09
C ILE A 36 -5.36 -6.36 6.40
N SER A 37 -5.13 -6.77 7.66
CA SER A 37 -3.92 -7.45 8.09
C SER A 37 -3.96 -8.96 7.81
N GLU A 38 -2.82 -9.61 7.63
CA GLU A 38 -2.76 -11.09 7.58
C GLU A 38 -2.50 -11.63 8.99
N VAL A 39 -3.28 -12.64 9.42
CA VAL A 39 -3.16 -13.22 10.75
C VAL A 39 -2.88 -14.71 10.62
N THR A 40 -1.80 -15.17 11.25
CA THR A 40 -1.39 -16.58 11.23
C THR A 40 -1.02 -17.05 12.63
N LEU A 41 -1.34 -18.29 12.94
CA LEU A 41 -0.86 -18.98 14.14
C LEU A 41 0.46 -19.69 13.78
N ASP A 42 1.55 -19.22 14.40
CA ASP A 42 2.90 -19.74 14.16
C ASP A 42 3.27 -20.67 15.31
N GLU A 43 3.06 -21.98 15.11
CA GLU A 43 3.42 -23.00 16.09
C GLU A 43 4.91 -23.32 16.00
N THR A 44 5.58 -23.37 17.14
CA THR A 44 7.02 -23.54 17.23
C THR A 44 7.37 -24.73 18.12
N ASP A 45 8.58 -25.26 17.93
CA ASP A 45 9.16 -26.28 18.81
C ASP A 45 9.67 -25.69 20.14
N ASP A 46 9.44 -24.39 20.39
CA ASP A 46 9.87 -23.71 21.61
C ASP A 46 8.97 -24.09 22.79
N PHE A 47 9.60 -24.25 23.96
CA PHE A 47 8.91 -24.59 25.20
C PHE A 47 8.76 -23.36 26.11
N THR A 48 7.60 -23.20 26.73
CA THR A 48 7.36 -22.11 27.69
C THR A 48 6.88 -22.60 29.06
N TYR A 49 7.14 -21.77 30.08
CA TYR A 49 6.48 -21.83 31.38
C TYR A 49 5.35 -20.78 31.41
N TYR A 50 4.21 -21.06 30.78
CA TYR A 50 3.11 -20.08 30.75
C TYR A 50 2.36 -20.04 32.08
N LYS A 51 2.35 -18.86 32.70
CA LYS A 51 1.89 -18.58 34.06
C LYS A 51 0.36 -18.53 34.13
N GLY A 52 -0.28 -19.69 33.98
CA GLY A 52 -1.74 -19.85 34.04
C GLY A 52 -2.17 -21.32 34.02
N TYR A 53 -1.39 -22.17 33.36
CA TYR A 53 -1.53 -23.62 33.45
C TYR A 53 -0.47 -24.18 34.39
N LYS A 54 -0.90 -24.90 35.43
CA LYS A 54 0.03 -25.60 36.32
C LYS A 54 0.84 -26.62 35.52
N LYS A 55 2.15 -26.39 35.41
CA LYS A 55 3.23 -27.35 35.11
C LYS A 55 2.79 -28.59 34.31
N GLY A 56 2.80 -28.48 32.99
CA GLY A 56 3.02 -29.62 32.10
C GLY A 56 4.43 -29.51 31.52
N TRP A 57 5.28 -30.51 31.75
CA TRP A 57 6.41 -30.73 30.82
C TRP A 57 5.78 -31.01 29.45
N ASN A 58 6.32 -30.42 28.37
CA ASN A 58 5.79 -30.47 26.99
C ASN A 58 4.63 -29.49 26.70
N THR A 59 4.82 -28.18 26.92
CA THR A 59 3.91 -27.17 26.36
C THR A 59 4.66 -26.36 25.31
N LEU A 60 4.17 -26.42 24.08
CA LEU A 60 4.73 -25.77 22.90
C LEU A 60 4.16 -24.36 22.72
N CYS A 61 4.97 -23.47 22.14
CA CYS A 61 4.61 -22.08 21.95
C CYS A 61 3.95 -21.86 20.59
N THR A 62 2.80 -21.20 20.62
CA THR A 62 2.18 -20.60 19.43
C THR A 62 2.28 -19.09 19.53
N TYR A 63 2.73 -18.46 18.45
CA TYR A 63 2.75 -17.01 18.33
C TYR A 63 1.64 -16.54 17.41
N LEU A 64 0.95 -15.47 17.80
CA LEU A 64 0.05 -14.76 16.89
C LEU A 64 0.89 -13.87 15.99
N LYS A 65 1.10 -14.29 14.74
CA LYS A 65 1.81 -13.45 13.79
C LYS A 65 0.82 -12.61 13.01
N ILE A 66 0.98 -11.29 13.06
CA ILE A 66 0.15 -10.33 12.34
C ILE A 66 1.03 -9.56 11.39
N ARG A 67 0.71 -9.65 10.09
CA ARG A 67 1.32 -8.79 9.09
C ARG A 67 0.42 -7.57 8.87
N VAL A 68 0.96 -6.38 9.10
CA VAL A 68 0.21 -5.11 9.09
C VAL A 68 0.85 -4.11 8.12
N PRO A 69 0.11 -3.17 7.51
CA PRO A 69 0.71 -2.07 6.74
C PRO A 69 1.79 -1.35 7.55
N PHE A 70 2.85 -0.86 6.89
CA PHE A 70 3.99 -0.28 7.60
C PHE A 70 3.57 0.91 8.47
N ASP A 71 2.73 1.78 7.93
CA ASP A 71 2.20 2.97 8.62
C ASP A 71 1.35 2.63 9.86
N ASP A 72 0.89 1.38 9.98
CA ASP A 72 0.08 0.92 11.10
C ASP A 72 0.88 0.21 12.20
N LEU A 73 2.20 -0.01 12.01
CA LEU A 73 3.02 -0.76 12.96
C LEU A 73 2.97 -0.18 14.37
N ASP A 74 3.20 1.12 14.52
CA ASP A 74 3.19 1.80 15.83
C ASP A 74 1.82 1.70 16.51
N PHE A 75 0.74 1.75 15.72
CA PHE A 75 -0.60 1.57 16.21
C PHE A 75 -0.80 0.14 16.76
N PHE A 76 -0.35 -0.89 16.04
CA PHE A 76 -0.46 -2.27 16.53
C PHE A 76 0.45 -2.54 17.73
N GLU A 77 1.66 -1.98 17.77
CA GLU A 77 2.58 -2.09 18.91
C GLU A 77 1.95 -1.50 20.18
N SER A 78 1.35 -0.31 20.10
CA SER A 78 0.67 0.31 21.25
C SER A 78 -0.54 -0.49 21.78
N HIS A 79 -1.09 -1.40 20.97
CA HIS A 79 -2.23 -2.25 21.34
C HIS A 79 -1.87 -3.74 21.44
N LYS A 80 -0.57 -4.10 21.35
CA LYS A 80 -0.09 -5.48 21.29
C LYS A 80 -0.55 -6.32 22.48
N ASP A 81 -0.52 -5.75 23.69
CA ASP A 81 -0.93 -6.46 24.91
C ASP A 81 -2.41 -6.86 24.89
N LEU A 82 -3.28 -5.93 24.47
CA LEU A 82 -4.72 -6.18 24.36
C LEU A 82 -5.02 -7.28 23.34
N ILE A 83 -4.35 -7.21 22.19
CA ILE A 83 -4.48 -8.20 21.12
C ILE A 83 -4.02 -9.56 21.61
N THR A 84 -2.83 -9.63 22.22
CA THR A 84 -2.23 -10.87 22.76
C THR A 84 -3.11 -11.51 23.82
N GLN A 85 -3.59 -10.74 24.79
CA GLN A 85 -4.47 -11.25 25.85
C GLN A 85 -5.80 -11.77 25.28
N THR A 86 -6.36 -11.05 24.30
CA THR A 86 -7.61 -11.48 23.64
C THR A 86 -7.40 -12.75 22.84
N ALA A 87 -6.33 -12.82 22.06
CA ALA A 87 -5.99 -14.00 21.27
C ALA A 87 -5.68 -15.21 22.17
N SER A 88 -4.92 -15.02 23.24
CA SER A 88 -4.60 -16.08 24.22
C SER A 88 -5.87 -16.65 24.85
N SER A 89 -6.83 -15.79 25.20
CA SER A 89 -8.12 -16.22 25.74
C SER A 89 -8.98 -16.99 24.74
N ILE A 90 -8.82 -16.74 23.44
CA ILE A 90 -9.55 -17.45 22.37
C ILE A 90 -8.88 -18.79 22.07
N TYR A 91 -7.55 -18.80 22.01
CA TYR A 91 -6.76 -19.98 21.66
C TYR A 91 -6.80 -21.04 22.78
N ASP A 92 -6.79 -20.60 24.04
CA ASP A 92 -6.75 -21.46 25.23
C ASP A 92 -5.60 -22.50 25.10
N LYS A 93 -5.87 -23.79 25.29
CA LYS A 93 -4.91 -24.87 25.00
C LYS A 93 -5.38 -25.68 23.80
N GLN A 94 -4.54 -25.79 22.77
CA GLN A 94 -4.80 -26.61 21.57
C GLN A 94 -3.78 -27.76 21.51
N GLY A 95 -4.18 -28.97 21.91
CA GLY A 95 -3.22 -30.06 22.05
C GLY A 95 -2.18 -29.71 23.12
N ASP A 96 -0.90 -29.68 22.77
CA ASP A 96 0.19 -29.23 23.67
C ASP A 96 0.60 -27.77 23.44
N ASN A 97 -0.06 -27.06 22.52
CA ASN A 97 0.25 -25.66 22.21
C ASN A 97 -0.54 -24.68 23.07
N VAL A 98 0.09 -23.56 23.42
CA VAL A 98 -0.55 -22.36 24.00
C VAL A 98 -0.07 -21.11 23.27
N LEU A 99 -0.96 -20.12 23.13
CA LEU A 99 -0.61 -18.84 22.53
C LEU A 99 0.11 -17.98 23.58
N VAL A 100 1.33 -17.55 23.28
CA VAL A 100 2.21 -16.90 24.28
C VAL A 100 2.46 -15.42 24.04
N ASP A 101 2.51 -14.99 22.78
CA ASP A 101 2.75 -13.59 22.40
C ASP A 101 2.26 -13.31 20.97
N THR A 102 2.24 -12.03 20.60
CA THR A 102 1.98 -11.54 19.24
C THR A 102 3.28 -11.03 18.59
N ILE A 103 3.53 -11.45 17.36
CA ILE A 103 4.65 -10.99 16.52
C ILE A 103 4.09 -10.10 15.42
N LEU A 104 4.52 -8.85 15.36
CA LEU A 104 4.15 -7.90 14.31
C LEU A 104 5.21 -7.90 13.21
N VAL A 105 4.75 -7.91 11.96
CA VAL A 105 5.61 -7.90 10.77
C VAL A 105 5.01 -6.90 9.77
N PRO A 106 5.80 -6.06 9.09
CA PRO A 106 5.28 -5.22 8.02
C PRO A 106 4.79 -6.07 6.84
N LEU A 107 3.63 -5.71 6.29
CA LEU A 107 3.18 -6.16 4.97
C LEU A 107 4.02 -5.45 3.90
N PRO A 108 4.59 -6.18 2.92
CA PRO A 108 5.24 -5.53 1.80
C PRO A 108 4.21 -4.76 0.96
N GLU A 109 4.40 -3.46 0.84
CA GLU A 109 3.58 -2.61 -0.03
C GLU A 109 4.02 -2.81 -1.48
N ASN A 110 3.12 -3.33 -2.30
CA ASN A 110 3.34 -3.45 -3.74
C ASN A 110 2.73 -2.22 -4.41
N TYR A 111 3.57 -1.24 -4.74
CA TYR A 111 3.12 -0.11 -5.54
C TYR A 111 3.08 -0.47 -7.01
N GLU A 112 1.99 -0.10 -7.68
CA GLU A 112 1.85 -0.32 -9.12
C GLU A 112 2.70 0.72 -9.86
N VAL A 113 3.67 0.25 -10.64
CA VAL A 113 4.49 1.10 -11.51
C VAL A 113 3.99 0.95 -12.94
N ILE A 114 3.44 2.02 -13.49
CA ILE A 114 3.02 2.07 -14.89
C ILE A 114 4.26 2.33 -15.74
N ASN A 115 4.53 1.43 -16.69
CA ASN A 115 5.68 1.56 -17.60
C ASN A 115 5.36 2.54 -18.75
N PHE A 116 6.06 3.67 -18.80
CA PHE A 116 5.89 4.69 -19.86
C PHE A 116 7.00 4.68 -20.90
N SER A 117 7.79 3.59 -21.00
CA SER A 117 8.93 3.49 -21.92
C SER A 117 8.59 3.80 -23.38
N GLN A 118 7.34 3.59 -23.80
CA GLN A 118 6.86 3.87 -25.15
C GLN A 118 6.77 5.38 -25.47
N LEU A 119 6.82 6.26 -24.46
CA LEU A 119 6.71 7.71 -24.60
C LEU A 119 8.08 8.44 -24.60
N LYS A 120 9.19 7.70 -24.57
CA LYS A 120 10.55 8.26 -24.58
C LYS A 120 10.88 8.91 -25.93
N ILE A 121 10.70 10.23 -26.03
CA ILE A 121 10.88 10.99 -27.29
C ILE A 121 12.01 12.03 -27.19
N SER A 122 12.47 12.35 -25.98
CA SER A 122 13.68 13.14 -25.72
C SER A 122 14.33 12.73 -24.40
N ASP A 123 15.60 13.07 -24.19
CA ASP A 123 16.31 12.78 -22.93
C ASP A 123 15.61 13.39 -21.72
N VAL A 124 15.06 14.60 -21.88
CA VAL A 124 14.31 15.31 -20.82
C VAL A 124 13.00 14.60 -20.47
N VAL A 125 12.27 14.12 -21.48
CA VAL A 125 11.02 13.36 -21.26
C VAL A 125 11.33 11.98 -20.66
N SER A 126 12.42 11.35 -21.09
CA SER A 126 12.86 10.06 -20.58
C SER A 126 13.25 10.13 -19.11
N GLN A 127 14.02 11.15 -18.71
CA GLN A 127 14.37 11.38 -17.31
C GLN A 127 13.13 11.64 -16.46
N ALA A 128 12.17 12.43 -16.95
CA ALA A 128 10.95 12.71 -16.20
C ALA A 128 10.04 11.49 -16.06
N ILE A 129 10.04 10.58 -17.05
CA ILE A 129 9.37 9.27 -16.95
C ILE A 129 10.06 8.40 -15.89
N GLU A 130 11.39 8.30 -15.93
CA GLU A 130 12.16 7.49 -14.96
C GLU A 130 11.99 7.99 -13.53
N ASP A 131 12.00 9.31 -13.34
CA ASP A 131 11.72 9.95 -12.05
C ASP A 131 10.28 9.62 -11.58
N ALA A 132 9.30 9.62 -12.48
CA ALA A 132 7.92 9.29 -12.13
C ALA A 132 7.75 7.81 -11.73
N GLU A 133 8.38 6.89 -12.47
CA GLU A 133 8.41 5.46 -12.15
C GLU A 133 9.08 5.22 -10.79
N SER A 134 10.16 5.94 -10.49
CA SER A 134 10.81 5.90 -9.17
C SER A 134 9.95 6.48 -8.05
N PHE A 135 9.16 7.52 -8.30
CA PHE A 135 8.22 8.03 -7.29
C PHE A 135 7.09 7.02 -7.02
N MET A 136 6.59 6.35 -8.06
CA MET A 136 5.57 5.30 -7.90
C MET A 136 6.09 4.14 -7.05
N SER A 137 7.33 3.69 -7.27
CA SER A 137 7.92 2.60 -6.47
C SER A 137 8.13 2.94 -5.00
N ASN A 138 8.06 4.23 -4.64
CA ASN A 138 8.14 4.72 -3.27
C ASN A 138 6.76 5.14 -2.70
N GLY A 139 5.66 4.86 -3.42
CA GLY A 139 4.31 5.26 -3.00
C GLY A 139 4.00 6.76 -3.19
N GLU A 140 4.89 7.54 -3.78
CA GLU A 140 4.77 8.99 -3.93
C GLU A 140 3.96 9.40 -5.18
N TYR A 141 2.73 8.89 -5.31
CA TYR A 141 1.91 9.06 -6.53
C TYR A 141 1.64 10.51 -6.94
N GLN A 142 1.49 11.43 -5.98
CA GLN A 142 1.30 12.85 -6.28
C GLN A 142 2.54 13.43 -7.00
N ARG A 143 3.74 13.09 -6.51
CA ARG A 143 5.00 13.54 -7.11
C ARG A 143 5.24 12.87 -8.45
N ALA A 144 4.88 11.59 -8.58
CA ALA A 144 4.89 10.90 -9.87
C ALA A 144 4.00 11.61 -10.90
N PHE A 145 2.78 11.99 -10.51
CA PHE A 145 1.86 12.71 -11.39
C PHE A 145 2.40 14.07 -11.83
N ASP A 146 2.92 14.86 -10.89
CA ASP A 146 3.52 16.17 -11.19
C ASP A 146 4.69 16.05 -12.16
N ARG A 147 5.47 14.96 -12.04
CA ARG A 147 6.59 14.69 -12.92
C ARG A 147 6.16 14.29 -14.33
N VAL A 148 5.16 13.42 -14.48
CA VAL A 148 4.56 13.08 -15.79
C VAL A 148 3.93 14.31 -16.44
N HIS A 149 3.21 15.12 -15.67
CA HIS A 149 2.60 16.36 -16.16
C HIS A 149 3.66 17.33 -16.68
N THR A 150 4.77 17.50 -15.95
CA THR A 150 5.91 18.31 -16.38
C THR A 150 6.58 17.75 -17.65
N ALA A 151 6.74 16.42 -17.73
CA ALA A 151 7.28 15.75 -18.90
C ALA A 151 6.42 16.01 -20.14
N PHE A 152 5.11 15.85 -20.00
CA PHE A 152 4.15 16.02 -21.07
C PHE A 152 4.10 17.48 -21.54
N HIS A 153 4.15 18.44 -20.61
CA HIS A 153 4.25 19.86 -20.92
C HIS A 153 5.51 20.17 -21.76
N GLY A 154 6.67 19.69 -21.32
CA GLY A 154 7.92 19.83 -22.07
C GLY A 154 7.88 19.16 -23.45
N TYR A 155 7.26 18.00 -23.56
CA TYR A 155 7.07 17.28 -24.83
C TYR A 155 6.29 18.10 -25.87
N LEU A 156 5.16 18.71 -25.48
CA LEU A 156 4.37 19.52 -26.39
C LEU A 156 5.12 20.78 -26.85
N ILE A 157 5.91 21.39 -25.96
CA ILE A 157 6.78 22.52 -26.31
C ILE A 157 7.80 22.11 -27.38
N GLU A 158 8.47 20.96 -27.21
CA GLU A 158 9.46 20.47 -28.18
C GLU A 158 8.83 20.15 -29.55
N ILE A 159 7.60 19.63 -29.60
CA ILE A 159 6.87 19.48 -30.86
C ILE A 159 6.66 20.85 -31.51
N LEU A 160 6.12 21.82 -30.79
CA LEU A 160 5.82 23.15 -31.34
C LEU A 160 7.09 23.85 -31.84
N LYS A 161 8.22 23.69 -31.14
CA LYS A 161 9.54 24.16 -31.61
C LYS A 161 9.97 23.53 -32.93
N LYS A 162 9.74 22.22 -33.15
CA LYS A 162 10.04 21.56 -34.43
C LYS A 162 9.24 22.15 -35.62
N TYR A 163 8.10 22.77 -35.34
CA TYR A 163 7.29 23.50 -36.31
C TYR A 163 7.56 25.01 -36.31
N GLU A 164 8.67 25.45 -35.72
CA GLU A 164 9.10 26.86 -35.62
C GLU A 164 8.07 27.77 -34.92
N ILE A 165 7.22 27.20 -34.05
CA ILE A 165 6.26 27.97 -33.25
C ILE A 165 6.89 28.34 -31.91
N THR A 166 7.04 29.64 -31.67
CA THR A 166 7.47 30.17 -30.38
C THR A 166 6.35 30.06 -29.35
N VAL A 167 6.66 29.43 -28.23
CA VAL A 167 5.71 29.18 -27.13
C VAL A 167 6.17 29.97 -25.89
N PRO A 168 5.29 30.74 -25.23
CA PRO A 168 5.57 31.33 -23.93
C PRO A 168 5.92 30.27 -22.89
N ARG A 169 6.87 30.58 -22.00
CA ARG A 169 7.45 29.64 -21.04
C ARG A 169 6.43 29.11 -20.01
N ASP A 170 5.33 29.82 -19.82
CA ASP A 170 4.26 29.60 -18.84
C ASP A 170 2.92 29.22 -19.51
N GLU A 171 2.92 28.91 -20.80
CA GLU A 171 1.69 28.54 -21.49
C GLU A 171 1.14 27.21 -20.95
N ASN A 172 -0.14 27.18 -20.56
CA ASN A 172 -0.72 25.98 -19.95
C ASN A 172 -0.92 24.84 -20.96
N LEU A 173 -1.07 23.62 -20.44
CA LEU A 173 -1.15 22.39 -21.23
C LEU A 173 -2.30 22.38 -22.25
N SER A 174 -3.47 22.90 -21.87
CA SER A 174 -4.63 22.99 -22.79
C SER A 174 -4.33 23.87 -24.00
N LYS A 175 -3.67 25.02 -23.81
CA LYS A 175 -3.28 25.91 -24.91
C LYS A 175 -2.22 25.28 -25.81
N LEU A 176 -1.23 24.60 -25.24
CA LEU A 176 -0.23 23.85 -26.01
C LEU A 176 -0.90 22.81 -26.91
N TYR A 177 -1.86 22.06 -26.36
CA TYR A 177 -2.63 21.06 -27.10
C TYR A 177 -3.45 21.70 -28.24
N SER A 178 -4.18 22.78 -27.96
CA SER A 178 -4.97 23.47 -29.00
C SER A 178 -4.10 23.97 -30.17
N ARG A 179 -2.88 24.46 -29.92
CA ARG A 179 -1.95 24.86 -30.99
C ARG A 179 -1.52 23.69 -31.86
N ILE A 180 -1.21 22.55 -31.23
CA ILE A 180 -0.85 21.33 -31.96
C ILE A 180 -2.03 20.83 -32.79
N GLN A 181 -3.25 20.86 -32.23
CA GLN A 181 -4.45 20.48 -32.97
C GLN A 181 -4.66 21.37 -34.21
N GLN A 182 -4.54 22.69 -34.06
CA GLN A 182 -4.63 23.63 -35.18
C GLN A 182 -3.56 23.38 -36.26
N LEU A 183 -2.34 23.01 -35.85
CA LEU A 183 -1.29 22.62 -36.80
C LEU A 183 -1.68 21.39 -37.61
N ILE A 184 -2.19 20.35 -36.93
CA ILE A 184 -2.63 19.11 -37.58
C ILE A 184 -3.78 19.39 -38.54
N GLU A 185 -4.80 20.14 -38.10
CA GLU A 185 -5.96 20.52 -38.93
C GLU A 185 -5.53 21.30 -40.19
N LYS A 186 -4.63 22.28 -40.04
CA LYS A 186 -4.07 23.01 -41.19
C LYS A 186 -3.37 22.07 -42.17
N LYS A 187 -2.56 21.14 -41.67
CA LYS A 187 -1.79 20.20 -42.50
C LYS A 187 -2.71 19.23 -43.24
N PHE A 188 -3.76 18.74 -42.58
CA PHE A 188 -4.79 17.89 -43.18
C PHE A 188 -5.55 18.61 -44.30
N ASN A 189 -5.98 19.85 -44.04
CA ASN A 189 -6.68 20.66 -45.04
C ASN A 189 -5.79 20.99 -46.26
N LEU A 190 -4.50 21.25 -46.04
CA LEU A 190 -3.52 21.45 -47.12
C LEU A 190 -3.33 20.19 -47.97
N LEU A 191 -3.31 19.00 -47.35
CA LEU A 191 -3.20 17.74 -48.06
C LEU A 191 -4.44 17.46 -48.93
N ASN A 192 -5.63 17.76 -48.41
CA ASN A 192 -6.90 17.59 -49.14
C ASN A 192 -7.10 18.60 -50.28
N LEU A 193 -6.34 19.69 -50.32
CA LEU A 193 -6.32 20.66 -51.42
C LEU A 193 -5.34 20.29 -52.55
N LEU A 194 -4.49 19.28 -52.33
CA LEU A 194 -3.46 18.80 -53.25
C LEU A 194 -3.80 17.46 -53.94
N ILE A 195 -4.99 16.90 -53.65
CA ILE A 195 -5.57 15.69 -54.28
C ILE A 195 -6.78 16.12 -55.10
#